data_AF-A0A526QQF6-F1
#
_entry.id   AF-A0A526QQF6-F1
#
_cell.length_a   1.000
_cell.length_b   1.000
_cell.length_c   1.000
_cell.angle_alpha   90.00
_cell.angle_beta   90.00
_cell.angle_gamma   90.00
#
_symmetry.space_group_name_H-M   'P 1'
#
loop_
_entity.id
_entity.type
_entity.pdbx_description
1 polymer ?
#
loop_
_entity_poly.entity_id
_entity_poly.type
_entity_poly.pdbx_seq_one_letter_code
_entity_poly.pdbx_strand_id
1 'polypeptide(L)' 'EVAEAVGPIVDPPGGRGEMIDWIARAREAGFVLDMLDEVLALRRIRPGSLSYGRDARDRGYLEVVRAAMLRRAQNRPGSG' A
#
# COMPACT_ATOMS: atom_id res chain seq x y z
N GLU A 1 10.66 15.62 3.70
CA GLU A 1 10.07 16.00 2.40
C GLU A 1 9.05 15.00 1.86
N VAL A 2 9.39 13.85 1.26
CA VAL A 2 8.37 12.91 0.69
C VAL A 2 7.60 12.14 1.76
N ALA A 3 8.31 11.53 2.72
CA ALA A 3 7.66 10.70 3.73
C ALA A 3 6.68 11.50 4.62
N GLU A 4 7.00 12.77 4.87
CA GLU A 4 6.12 13.69 5.59
C GLU A 4 4.89 14.07 4.75
N ALA A 5 5.06 14.30 3.44
CA ALA A 5 3.95 14.62 2.53
C ALA A 5 2.98 13.44 2.33
N VAL A 6 3.50 12.21 2.26
CA VAL A 6 2.66 11.00 2.15
C VAL A 6 2.02 10.65 3.49
N GLY A 7 2.72 10.91 4.59
CA GLY A 7 2.29 10.61 5.95
C GLY A 7 2.68 9.20 6.42
N PRO A 8 2.21 8.79 7.60
CA PRO A 8 2.65 7.55 8.25
C PRO A 8 2.24 6.30 7.47
N ILE A 9 2.95 5.20 7.70
CA ILE A 9 2.51 3.85 7.30
C ILE A 9 1.44 3.42 8.32
N VAL A 10 0.33 2.89 7.81
CA VAL A 10 -0.80 2.43 8.64
C VAL A 10 -0.97 0.94 8.41
N ASP A 11 -0.89 0.17 9.49
CA ASP A 11 -1.10 -1.28 9.43
C ASP A 11 -2.58 -1.60 9.22
N PRO A 12 -2.96 -2.22 8.09
CA PRO A 12 -4.32 -2.68 7.90
C PRO A 12 -4.59 -3.93 8.74
N PRO A 13 -5.86 -4.30 8.96
CA PRO A 13 -6.22 -5.55 9.61
C PRO A 13 -5.50 -6.76 8.97
N GLY A 14 -4.82 -7.56 9.79
CA GLY A 14 -4.03 -8.69 9.32
C GLY A 14 -2.58 -8.35 8.93
N GLY A 15 -2.16 -7.09 9.04
CA GLY A 15 -0.77 -6.65 8.87
C GLY A 15 -0.23 -6.86 7.45
N ARG A 16 -1.10 -6.78 6.44
CA ARG A 16 -0.74 -6.91 5.02
C ARG A 16 -1.34 -5.78 4.20
N GLY A 17 -0.49 -5.06 3.47
CA GLY A 17 -0.90 -4.07 2.50
C GLY A 17 -0.53 -2.64 2.88
N GLU A 18 0.09 -2.45 4.04
CA GLU A 18 0.61 -1.18 4.55
C GLU A 18 1.52 -0.48 3.53
N MET A 19 2.47 -1.21 2.93
CA MET A 19 3.35 -0.65 1.90
C MET A 19 2.62 -0.38 0.58
N ILE A 20 1.58 -1.17 0.25
CA ILE A 20 0.79 -0.97 -0.97
C ILE A 20 -0.03 0.32 -0.84
N ASP A 21 -0.70 0.53 0.29
CA ASP A 21 -1.44 1.77 0.55
C ASP A 21 -0.52 2.98 0.54
N TRP A 22 0.65 2.88 1.21
CA TRP A 22 1.59 3.99 1.28
C TRP A 22 2.12 4.39 -0.10
N ILE A 23 2.48 3.42 -0.95
CA ILE A 23 2.90 3.66 -2.34
C ILE A 23 1.76 4.27 -3.17
N ALA A 24 0.53 3.81 -2.97
CA ALA A 24 -0.63 4.39 -3.64
C ALA A 24 -0.85 5.86 -3.24
N ARG A 25 -0.73 6.19 -1.94
CA ARG A 25 -0.80 7.57 -1.45
C ARG A 25 0.33 8.44 -1.98
N ALA A 26 1.55 7.91 -2.11
CA ALA A 26 2.65 8.64 -2.72
C ALA A 26 2.33 9.04 -4.17
N ARG A 27 1.76 8.13 -4.96
CA ARG A 27 1.30 8.43 -6.33
C ARG A 27 0.15 9.43 -6.34
N GLU A 28 -0.80 9.30 -5.43
CA GLU A 28 -1.94 10.22 -5.28
C GLU A 28 -1.49 11.64 -4.88
N ALA A 29 -0.37 11.76 -4.15
CA ALA A 29 0.27 13.04 -3.81
C ALA A 29 1.11 13.63 -4.96
N GLY A 30 1.15 12.99 -6.13
CA GLY A 30 1.86 13.48 -7.31
C GLY A 30 3.33 13.07 -7.41
N PHE A 31 3.82 12.20 -6.51
CA PHE A 31 5.18 11.70 -6.60
C PHE A 31 5.31 10.61 -7.68
N VAL A 32 6.41 10.67 -8.43
CA VAL A 32 6.79 9.64 -9.39
C VAL A 32 7.69 8.63 -8.70
N LEU A 33 7.35 7.34 -8.85
CA LEU A 33 8.13 6.23 -8.33
C LEU A 33 8.62 5.41 -9.51
N ASP A 34 9.93 5.39 -9.72
CA ASP A 34 10.57 4.61 -10.77
C ASP A 34 10.99 3.24 -10.25
N MET A 35 10.94 2.22 -11.11
CA MET A 35 11.33 0.86 -10.76
C MET A 35 12.63 0.47 -11.48
N LEU A 36 13.67 0.25 -10.68
CA LEU A 36 14.95 -0.25 -11.19
C LEU A 36 14.81 -1.72 -11.58
N ASP A 37 15.16 -2.04 -12.82
CA ASP A 37 15.26 -3.42 -13.33
C ASP A 37 16.60 -4.06 -12.90
N GLU A 38 16.87 -4.00 -11.60
CA GLU A 38 18.09 -4.53 -10.98
C GLU A 38 17.72 -5.29 -9.70
N VAL A 39 18.34 -6.45 -9.48
CA VAL A 39 18.12 -7.22 -8.26
C VAL A 39 18.91 -6.60 -7.12
N LEU A 40 18.23 -5.78 -6.31
CA LEU A 40 18.83 -5.08 -5.17
C LEU A 40 18.69 -5.82 -3.84
N ALA A 41 17.72 -6.73 -3.73
CA ALA A 41 17.44 -7.45 -2.49
C ALA A 41 16.87 -8.85 -2.74
N LEU A 42 17.23 -9.80 -1.87
CA LEU A 42 16.64 -11.13 -1.83
C LEU A 42 15.63 -11.23 -0.68
N ARG A 43 14.48 -11.83 -0.94
CA ARG A 43 13.45 -12.09 0.08
C ARG A 43 13.66 -13.46 0.70
N ARG A 44 13.79 -13.52 2.04
CA ARG A 44 13.78 -14.79 2.76
C ARG A 44 12.33 -15.22 3.03
N ILE A 45 11.95 -16.40 2.53
CA ILE A 45 10.64 -16.99 2.76
C ILE A 45 10.74 -18.00 3.91
N ARG A 46 9.96 -17.80 4.97
CA ARG A 46 9.84 -18.72 6.11
C ARG A 46 8.37 -18.90 6.51
N PRO A 47 7.99 -20.03 7.13
CA PRO A 47 6.69 -20.17 7.77
C PRO A 47 6.38 -18.96 8.66
N GLY A 48 5.17 -18.42 8.53
CA GLY A 48 4.72 -17.24 9.28
C GLY A 48 5.14 -15.88 8.70
N SER A 49 6.10 -15.82 7.76
CA SER A 49 6.42 -14.56 7.08
C SER A 49 5.21 -14.00 6.33
N LEU A 50 5.14 -12.68 6.15
CA LEU A 50 4.05 -12.01 5.40
C LEU A 50 3.90 -12.53 3.97
N SER A 51 4.94 -13.17 3.43
CA SER A 51 4.97 -13.75 2.09
C SER A 51 4.56 -15.21 2.01
N TYR A 52 4.35 -15.86 3.16
CA TYR A 52 4.17 -17.30 3.23
C TYR A 52 2.68 -17.64 3.24
N GLY A 53 2.19 -18.20 2.13
CA GLY A 53 0.83 -18.69 1.96
C GLY A 53 -0.24 -17.61 1.76
N ARG A 54 -1.36 -18.03 1.16
CA ARG A 54 -2.64 -17.30 1.19
C ARG A 54 -3.38 -17.72 2.46
N ASP A 55 -3.74 -16.75 3.29
CA ASP A 55 -4.50 -16.99 4.51
C ASP A 55 -5.42 -15.79 4.81
N ALA A 56 -6.12 -15.83 5.95
CA ALA A 56 -7.09 -14.81 6.34
C ALA A 56 -6.52 -13.37 6.39
N ARG A 57 -5.19 -13.21 6.39
CA ARG A 57 -4.51 -11.90 6.38
C ARG A 57 -4.60 -11.20 5.01
N ASP A 58 -4.96 -11.90 3.94
CA ASP A 58 -5.20 -11.29 2.61
C ASP A 58 -6.33 -10.25 2.63
N ARG A 59 -7.18 -10.29 3.66
CA ARG A 59 -8.18 -9.24 3.92
C ARG A 59 -7.57 -7.85 3.99
N GLY A 60 -6.35 -7.71 4.52
CA GLY A 60 -5.65 -6.43 4.58
C GLY A 60 -5.50 -5.78 3.20
N TYR A 61 -5.26 -6.57 2.15
CA TYR A 61 -5.18 -6.08 0.76
C TYR A 61 -6.52 -5.53 0.26
N LEU A 62 -7.64 -6.19 0.58
CA LEU A 62 -8.97 -5.70 0.19
C LEU A 62 -9.32 -4.40 0.90
N GLU A 63 -8.96 -4.27 2.17
CA GLU A 63 -9.19 -3.04 2.95
C GLU A 63 -8.42 -1.85 2.36
N VAL A 64 -7.15 -2.03 2.00
CA VAL A 64 -6.37 -0.93 1.38
C VAL A 64 -6.87 -0.56 -0.02
N VAL A 65 -7.32 -1.53 -0.82
CA VAL A 65 -7.97 -1.25 -2.11
C VAL A 65 -9.25 -0.44 -1.90
N ARG A 66 -10.11 -0.85 -0.96
CA ARG A 66 -11.34 -0.14 -0.62
C ARG A 66 -11.04 1.28 -0.15
N ALA A 67 -10.05 1.47 0.71
CA ALA A 67 -9.64 2.78 1.19
C ALA A 67 -9.18 3.70 0.04
N ALA A 68 -8.38 3.18 -0.89
CA ALA A 68 -7.96 3.94 -2.08
C ALA A 68 -9.15 4.34 -2.97
N MET A 69 -10.11 3.44 -3.19
CA MET A 69 -11.32 3.75 -3.95
C MET A 69 -12.16 4.86 -3.30
N LEU A 70 -12.33 4.80 -1.97
CA LEU A 70 -13.06 5.82 -1.23
C LEU A 70 -12.37 7.19 -1.29
N ARG A 71 -11.04 7.25 -1.17
CA ARG A 71 -10.29 8.51 -1.33
C ARG A 71 -10.50 9.13 -2.70
N ARG A 72 -10.44 8.31 -3.76
CA ARG A 72 -10.68 8.77 -5.14
C ARG A 72 -12.10 9.25 -5.38
N ALA A 73 -13.09 8.61 -4.76
CA ALA A 73 -14.49 9.04 -4.85
C ALA A 73 -14.69 10.41 -4.19
N GLN A 74 -14.10 10.63 -3.00
CA GLN A 74 -14.15 11.93 -2.30
C GLN A 74 -13.45 13.05 -3.07
N ASN A 75 -12.34 12.74 -3.75
CA ASN A 75 -11.57 13.72 -4.52
C ASN A 75 -12.14 13.98 -5.92
N ARG A 76 -13.26 13.35 -6.31
CA ARG A 76 -13.89 13.58 -7.61
C ARG A 76 -14.72 14.87 -7.57
N PRO A 77 -14.47 15.84 -8.48
CA PRO A 77 -15.30 17.05 -8.55
C PRO A 77 -16.74 16.66 -8.91
N GLY A 78 -17.69 16.97 -8.02
CA GLY A 78 -19.12 16.66 -8.18
C GLY A 78 -19.75 15.79 -7.08
N SER A 79 -19.00 15.39 -6.05
CA SER A 79 -19.55 14.71 -4.88
C SER A 79 -19.56 15.65 -3.67
N GLY A 80 -20.56 16.52 -3.63
CA GLY A 80 -20.97 17.29 -2.45
C GLY A 80 -22.37 16.87 -2.02
#